data_AF-A0A8M9PIF3-F1
#
_entry.id   AF-A0A8M9PIF3-F1
#
_cell.length_a   1.000
_cell.length_b   1.000
_cell.length_c   1.000
_cell.angle_alpha   90.00
_cell.angle_beta   90.00
_cell.angle_gamma   90.00
#
_symmetry.space_group_name_H-M   'P 1'
#
loop_
_entity.id
_entity.type
_entity.pdbx_description
1 polymer ?
#
loop_
_entity_poly.entity_id
_entity_poly.type
_entity_poly.pdbx_seq_one_letter_code
_entity_poly.pdbx_strand_id
1 'polypeptide(L)' 'MGYIMEKEQSFRDAAMNYEMAWKYSNQTNPTIGYKLAFNYLKAKRHVDAIDVCHKVLDAHPNYPRIRKDILDKARSALRS' A
#
# COMPACT_ATOMS: atom_id res chain seq x y z
N MET A 1 -12.11 -21.42 -9.95
CA MET A 1 -11.35 -21.06 -8.73
C MET A 1 -9.90 -20.58 -8.96
N GLY A 2 -9.33 -20.64 -10.18
CA GLY A 2 -7.94 -20.18 -10.42
C GLY A 2 -7.74 -18.65 -10.47
N TYR A 3 -8.68 -17.92 -11.07
CA TYR A 3 -8.49 -16.50 -11.43
C TYR A 3 -8.29 -15.52 -10.25
N ILE A 4 -8.79 -15.86 -9.06
CA ILE A 4 -8.66 -15.00 -7.87
C ILE A 4 -7.27 -15.18 -7.24
N MET A 5 -6.80 -16.42 -7.15
CA MET A 5 -5.49 -16.74 -6.57
C MET A 5 -4.34 -16.14 -7.39
N GLU A 6 -4.45 -16.18 -8.72
CA GLU A 6 -3.44 -15.61 -9.63
C GLU A 6 -3.29 -14.09 -9.43
N LYS A 7 -4.41 -13.39 -9.25
CA LYS A 7 -4.38 -11.94 -8.98
C LYS A 7 -3.82 -11.63 -7.60
N GLU A 8 -4.22 -12.35 -6.56
CA GLU A 8 -3.71 -12.13 -5.20
C GLU A 8 -2.20 -12.36 -5.10
N GLN A 9 -1.67 -13.40 -5.75
CA GLN A 9 -0.22 -13.61 -5.85
C GLN A 9 0.43 -12.43 -6.58
N SER A 10 -0.07 -12.06 -7.76
CA SER A 10 0.46 -10.94 -8.55
C SER A 10 0.53 -9.62 -7.75
N PHE A 11 -0.45 -9.31 -6.91
CA PHE A 11 -0.42 -8.11 -6.07
C PHE A 11 0.63 -8.18 -4.96
N ARG A 12 0.85 -9.36 -4.37
CA ARG A 12 1.90 -9.57 -3.36
C ARG A 12 3.29 -9.44 -3.96
N ASP A 13 3.53 -10.08 -5.10
CA ASP A 13 4.79 -9.96 -5.84
C ASP A 13 5.05 -8.52 -6.29
N ALA A 14 4.02 -7.83 -6.81
CA ALA A 14 4.12 -6.42 -7.15
C ALA A 14 4.42 -5.55 -5.92
N ALA A 15 3.75 -5.80 -4.78
CA ALA A 15 4.02 -5.09 -3.53
C ALA A 15 5.47 -5.25 -3.09
N MET A 16 6.05 -6.45 -3.16
CA MET A 16 7.46 -6.67 -2.80
C MET A 16 8.41 -5.85 -3.69
N ASN A 17 8.17 -5.81 -5.00
CA ASN A 17 8.96 -4.99 -5.93
C ASN A 17 8.86 -3.49 -5.61
N TYR A 18 7.65 -3.00 -5.32
CA TYR A 18 7.45 -1.62 -4.89
C TYR A 18 8.05 -1.34 -3.51
N GLU A 19 8.08 -2.32 -2.60
CA GLU A 19 8.68 -2.18 -1.28
C GLU A 19 10.20 -2.01 -1.38
N MET A 20 10.85 -2.79 -2.24
CA MET A 20 12.27 -2.60 -2.55
C MET A 20 12.50 -1.21 -3.13
N ALA A 21 11.73 -0.82 -4.15
CA ALA A 21 11.84 0.51 -4.74
C ALA A 21 11.58 1.65 -3.73
N TRP A 22 10.67 1.43 -2.78
CA TRP A 22 10.36 2.38 -1.70
C TRP A 22 11.54 2.55 -0.74
N LYS A 23 12.16 1.44 -0.35
CA LYS A 23 13.39 1.42 0.45
C LYS A 23 14.56 2.07 -0.31
N TYR A 24 14.76 1.75 -1.58
CA TYR A 24 15.79 2.37 -2.42
C TYR A 24 15.57 3.87 -2.62
N SER A 25 14.32 4.31 -2.70
CA SER A 25 13.96 5.73 -2.73
C SER A 25 14.06 6.42 -1.36
N ASN A 26 14.58 5.75 -0.34
CA ASN A 26 14.68 6.24 1.03
C ASN A 26 13.33 6.72 1.61
N GLN A 27 12.22 6.11 1.18
CA GLN A 27 10.87 6.48 1.60
C GLN A 27 10.48 7.95 1.29
N THR A 28 11.14 8.57 0.31
CA THR A 28 10.94 9.98 -0.09
C THR A 28 10.02 10.16 -1.30
N ASN A 29 9.61 9.09 -1.96
CA ASN A 29 8.78 9.17 -3.17
C ASN A 29 7.32 8.75 -2.92
N PRO A 30 6.41 9.68 -2.56
CA PRO A 30 5.04 9.33 -2.17
C PRO A 30 4.29 8.56 -3.26
N THR A 31 4.68 8.67 -4.53
CA THR A 31 4.12 7.88 -5.63
C THR A 31 4.40 6.38 -5.47
N ILE A 32 5.62 6.00 -5.10
CA ILE A 32 5.98 4.59 -4.87
C ILE A 32 5.23 4.08 -3.63
N GLY A 33 5.23 4.85 -2.54
CA GLY A 33 4.49 4.51 -1.31
C GLY A 33 2.99 4.34 -1.56
N TYR A 34 2.38 5.18 -2.41
CA TYR A 34 0.98 5.04 -2.82
C TYR A 34 0.72 3.74 -3.57
N LYS A 35 1.55 3.41 -4.57
CA LYS A 35 1.43 2.15 -5.33
C LYS A 35 1.64 0.93 -4.43
N LEU A 36 2.60 1.00 -3.52
CA LEU A 36 2.87 -0.04 -2.53
C LEU A 36 1.65 -0.28 -1.63
N ALA A 37 1.13 0.78 -1.01
CA ALA A 37 -0.03 0.70 -0.12
C ALA A 37 -1.30 0.22 -0.85
N PHE A 38 -1.51 0.66 -2.09
CA PHE A 38 -2.62 0.20 -2.93
C PHE A 38 -2.53 -1.30 -3.24
N ASN A 39 -1.33 -1.82 -3.55
CA ASN A 39 -1.14 -3.24 -3.76
C ASN A 39 -1.36 -4.05 -2.48
N TYR A 40 -0.88 -3.55 -1.33
CA TYR A 40 -1.17 -4.18 -0.04
C TYR A 40 -2.67 -4.25 0.25
N LEU A 41 -3.41 -3.17 -0.03
CA LEU A 41 -4.86 -3.16 0.12
C LEU A 41 -5.54 -4.25 -0.74
N LYS A 42 -5.11 -4.40 -2.00
CA LYS A 42 -5.61 -5.45 -2.91
C LYS A 42 -5.20 -6.86 -2.49
N ALA A 43 -4.04 -7.00 -1.87
CA ALA A 43 -3.51 -8.27 -1.34
C ALA A 43 -4.11 -8.65 0.03
N LYS A 44 -5.15 -7.96 0.52
CA LYS A 44 -5.76 -8.11 1.85
C LYS A 44 -4.78 -7.86 3.02
N ARG A 45 -3.70 -7.14 2.76
CA ARG A 45 -2.68 -6.74 3.74
C ARG A 45 -2.98 -5.34 4.27
N HIS A 46 -4.08 -5.20 5.01
CA HIS A 46 -4.55 -3.90 5.48
C HIS A 46 -3.60 -3.26 6.50
N VAL A 47 -2.98 -4.06 7.38
CA VAL A 47 -2.03 -3.58 8.39
C VAL A 47 -0.79 -2.97 7.73
N ASP A 48 -0.19 -3.68 6.77
CA ASP A 48 0.96 -3.17 6.01
C ASP A 48 0.60 -1.92 5.19
N ALA A 49 -0.59 -1.89 4.58
CA ALA A 49 -1.06 -0.71 3.87
C ALA A 49 -1.16 0.52 4.78
N ILE A 50 -1.67 0.34 6.01
CA ILE A 50 -1.77 1.41 7.01
C ILE A 50 -0.40 1.92 7.44
N ASP A 51 0.55 1.01 7.69
CA ASP A 51 1.93 1.37 8.07
C ASP A 51 2.61 2.22 6.98
N VAL A 52 2.50 1.80 5.71
CA VAL A 52 3.03 2.58 4.57
C VAL A 52 2.34 3.94 4.47
N CYS A 53 1.02 4.01 4.65
CA CYS A 53 0.30 5.28 4.64
C CYS A 53 0.86 6.25 5.68
N HIS A 54 1.11 5.78 6.90
CA HIS A 54 1.66 6.62 7.96
C HIS A 54 3.07 7.10 7.62
N LYS A 55 3.95 6.21 7.15
CA LYS A 55 5.31 6.57 6.72
C LYS A 55 5.32 7.61 5.59
N VAL A 56 4.45 7.45 4.60
CA VAL A 56 4.32 8.42 3.49
C VAL A 56 3.81 9.77 4.00
N LEU A 57 2.84 9.78 4.93
CA LEU A 57 2.28 11.02 5.47
C LEU A 57 3.24 11.74 6.43
N ASP A 58 4.10 10.99 7.12
CA ASP A 58 5.16 11.53 7.96
C ASP A 58 6.23 12.23 7.11
N ALA A 59 6.70 11.57 6.05
CA ALA A 59 7.66 12.16 5.11
C ALA A 59 7.04 13.25 4.22
N HIS A 60 5.78 13.06 3.78
CA HIS A 60 5.06 13.93 2.85
C HIS A 60 3.63 14.21 3.34
N PRO A 61 3.46 15.11 4.33
CA PRO A 61 2.13 15.52 4.81
C PRO A 61 1.28 16.17 3.70
N ASN A 62 1.92 16.65 2.63
CA ASN A 62 1.28 17.19 1.43
C ASN A 62 0.64 16.12 0.52
N TYR A 63 0.63 14.84 0.92
CA TYR A 63 0.03 13.76 0.14
C TYR A 63 -1.19 13.11 0.84
N PRO A 64 -2.24 13.88 1.22
CA PRO A 64 -3.40 13.35 1.94
C PRO A 64 -4.25 12.36 1.13
N ARG A 65 -4.03 12.28 -0.19
CA ARG A 65 -4.73 11.31 -1.06
C ARG A 65 -4.51 9.87 -0.63
N ILE A 66 -3.31 9.50 -0.17
CA ILE A 66 -3.05 8.14 0.32
C ILE A 66 -3.88 7.82 1.56
N ARG A 67 -4.12 8.82 2.42
CA ARG A 67 -4.98 8.67 3.61
C ARG A 67 -6.42 8.38 3.20
N LYS A 68 -6.99 9.20 2.31
CA LYS A 68 -8.39 9.06 1.93
C LYS A 68 -8.64 7.84 1.04
N ASP A 69 -7.73 7.54 0.12
CA ASP A 69 -7.93 6.45 -0.83
C ASP A 69 -7.53 5.09 -0.26
N ILE A 70 -6.46 5.02 0.54
CA ILE A 70 -5.93 3.74 1.04
C ILE A 70 -6.21 3.56 2.52
N LEU A 71 -5.80 4.50 3.38
CA LEU A 71 -5.92 4.35 4.84
C LEU A 71 -7.38 4.14 5.28
N ASP A 72 -8.31 4.95 4.75
CA ASP A 72 -9.73 4.83 5.08
C ASP A 72 -10.31 3.49 4.62
N LYS A 73 -9.99 3.04 3.40
CA LYS A 73 -10.40 1.73 2.87
C LYS A 73 -9.81 0.57 3.66
N ALA A 74 -8.51 0.62 3.98
CA ALA A 74 -7.83 -0.41 4.78
C ALA A 74 -8.45 -0.53 6.17
N ARG A 75 -8.73 0.61 6.81
CA ARG A 75 -9.37 0.67 8.13
C ARG A 75 -10.84 0.27 8.10
N SER A 76 -11.56 0.53 7.00
CA SER A 76 -12.91 0.02 6.81
C SER A 76 -12.90 -1.49 6.63
N ALA A 77 -11.93 -2.04 5.89
CA ALA A 77 -11.79 -3.48 5.69
C ALA A 77 -11.42 -4.21 6.98
N LEU A 78 -10.62 -3.61 7.87
CA LEU A 78 -10.30 -4.16 9.19
C LEU A 78 -11.43 -4.04 10.22
N ARG A 79 -12.43 -3.18 9.97
CA ARG A 79 -13.58 -2.98 10.87
C ARG A 79 -14.71 -4.00 10.63
N SER A 80 -14.61 -4.86 9.62
CA SER A 80 -15.61 -5.88 9.27
C SER A 80 -15.14 -7.29 9.55
#